data_AF-A0A426QLE7-F1
#
_entry.id   AF-A0A426QLE7-F1
#
_cell.length_a   1.000
_cell.length_b   1.000
_cell.length_c   1.000
_cell.angle_alpha   90.00
_cell.angle_beta   90.00
_cell.angle_gamma   90.00
#
_symmetry.space_group_name_H-M   'P 1'
#
loop_
_entity.id
_entity.type
_entity.pdbx_description
1 polymer ?
#
loop_
_entity_poly.entity_id
_entity_poly.type
_entity_poly.pdbx_seq_one_letter_code
_entity_poly.pdbx_strand_id
1 'polypeptide(L)'
;MAVAGRNGHGTSRLFAQGGFHTASGRAQFVPVTFVHPVNASDPEYPLVLNSGRVRDHWHTMTRTAKSPRLSRHTLEPCLEVHPADAMAYGIPDEGLAKVTSRWGEAVLRVRVSRDQRQGSVFAPIHWNGRHSSLPTVDVLINPETDPVSGQPEFKHTPVRIEDWRPQWFGFILTRNVLEMEAAGYWCRARIAEGLWRYEIAGRPGQGWEALVTPLRAATGDGEWVEFSDPAAGRYRAARLADGCLDLCLFIGPDTALPARDWLGELFDRPVLDATDRGTLLSGAPAGAVEAAGRTVCACFGVGPAHAGGGHS
;
A
#
# COMPACT_ATOMS: atom_id res chain seq x y z
N MET A 1 -30.21 -15.35 5.20
CA MET A 1 -30.88 -16.21 4.19
C MET A 1 -31.18 -17.54 4.83
N ALA A 2 -32.45 -17.93 4.90
CA ALA A 2 -32.84 -19.24 5.41
C ALA A 2 -32.49 -20.32 4.38
N VAL A 3 -31.88 -21.42 4.84
CA VAL A 3 -31.70 -22.61 4.00
C VAL A 3 -33.09 -23.21 3.75
N ALA A 4 -33.44 -23.43 2.49
CA ALA A 4 -34.77 -23.90 2.10
C ALA A 4 -35.04 -25.28 2.71
N GLY A 5 -36.02 -25.35 3.62
CA GLY A 5 -36.53 -26.62 4.15
C GLY A 5 -37.43 -27.31 3.12
N ARG A 6 -37.62 -28.63 3.28
CA ARG A 6 -38.42 -29.51 2.40
C ARG A 6 -39.86 -29.03 2.13
N ASN A 7 -40.38 -28.06 2.88
CA ASN A 7 -41.76 -27.57 2.81
C ASN A 7 -41.89 -26.14 2.27
N GLY A 8 -40.85 -25.57 1.61
CA GLY A 8 -40.90 -24.21 1.06
C GLY A 8 -40.82 -23.07 2.09
N HIS A 9 -41.02 -23.39 3.37
CA HIS A 9 -40.68 -22.51 4.48
C HIS A 9 -39.21 -22.76 4.87
N GLY A 10 -38.36 -21.75 4.73
CA GLY A 10 -36.95 -21.83 5.14
C GLY A 10 -36.80 -22.14 6.63
N THR A 11 -35.70 -22.78 7.01
CA THR A 11 -35.41 -23.09 8.42
C THR A 11 -34.77 -21.89 9.11
N SER A 12 -35.35 -21.42 10.23
CA SER A 12 -34.87 -20.23 10.95
C SER A 12 -33.50 -20.44 11.62
N ARG A 13 -33.25 -21.66 12.12
CA ARG A 13 -32.00 -22.08 12.77
C ARG A 13 -31.68 -23.52 12.42
N LEU A 14 -30.50 -23.77 11.84
CA LEU A 14 -30.02 -25.12 11.59
C LEU A 14 -29.77 -25.86 12.91
N PHE A 15 -30.02 -27.17 12.92
CA PHE A 15 -29.75 -28.08 14.03
C PHE A 15 -30.45 -27.75 15.37
N ALA A 16 -31.46 -26.87 15.38
CA ALA A 16 -32.18 -26.48 16.60
C ALA A 16 -32.89 -27.66 17.30
N GLN A 17 -33.21 -28.71 16.54
CA GLN A 17 -33.79 -29.96 17.03
C GLN A 17 -32.79 -31.13 16.94
N GLY A 18 -31.49 -30.86 16.80
CA GLY A 18 -30.48 -31.87 16.51
C GLY A 18 -30.45 -32.26 15.02
N GLY A 19 -30.22 -33.53 14.72
CA GLY A 19 -30.13 -34.02 13.33
C GLY A 19 -28.86 -33.56 12.62
N PHE A 20 -27.73 -33.60 13.33
CA PHE A 20 -26.43 -33.29 12.75
C PHE A 20 -26.14 -34.25 11.58
N HIS A 21 -25.42 -33.77 10.57
CA HIS A 21 -25.00 -34.58 9.42
C HIS A 21 -23.87 -35.55 9.78
N THR A 22 -24.12 -36.42 10.76
CA THR A 22 -23.25 -37.54 11.16
C THR A 22 -24.09 -38.82 11.13
N ALA A 23 -23.44 -39.99 11.04
CA ALA A 23 -24.16 -41.26 11.00
C ALA A 23 -25.09 -41.49 12.21
N SER A 24 -24.79 -40.87 13.36
CA SER A 24 -25.58 -40.98 14.59
C SER A 24 -26.63 -39.87 14.76
N GLY A 25 -26.67 -38.87 13.88
CA GLY A 25 -27.52 -37.68 14.03
C GLY A 25 -27.11 -36.73 15.17
N ARG A 26 -26.02 -37.02 15.90
CA ARG A 26 -25.48 -36.25 17.02
C ARG A 26 -24.22 -35.47 16.63
N ALA A 27 -23.95 -34.35 17.31
CA ALA A 27 -22.70 -33.63 17.17
C ALA A 27 -21.53 -34.50 17.68
N GLN A 28 -20.38 -34.41 17.04
CA GLN A 28 -19.18 -35.15 17.45
C GLN A 28 -18.18 -34.18 18.06
N PHE A 29 -17.74 -34.47 19.27
CA PHE A 29 -16.61 -33.79 19.89
C PHE A 29 -15.33 -34.47 19.40
N VAL A 30 -14.44 -33.70 18.77
CA VAL A 30 -13.15 -34.18 18.28
C VAL A 30 -12.07 -33.60 19.19
N PRO A 31 -11.33 -34.43 19.97
CA PRO A 31 -10.22 -33.94 20.76
C PRO A 31 -9.08 -33.51 19.81
N VAL A 32 -8.51 -32.34 20.06
CA VAL A 32 -7.35 -31.83 19.32
C VAL A 32 -6.23 -31.46 20.28
N THR A 33 -5.00 -31.76 19.91
CA THR A 33 -3.80 -31.35 20.63
C THR A 33 -3.20 -30.14 19.94
N PHE A 34 -2.76 -29.15 20.72
CA PHE A 34 -2.06 -28.00 20.17
C PHE A 34 -0.75 -28.42 19.49
N VAL A 35 -0.50 -27.86 18.31
CA VAL A 35 0.73 -28.06 17.54
C VAL A 35 1.27 -26.68 17.19
N HIS A 36 2.59 -26.50 17.36
CA HIS A 36 3.26 -25.26 16.96
C HIS A 36 3.29 -25.11 15.44
N PRO A 37 3.43 -23.87 14.92
CA PRO A 37 3.71 -23.67 13.51
C PRO A 37 4.90 -24.50 13.04
N VAL A 38 4.80 -25.07 11.84
CA VAL A 38 5.82 -25.97 11.30
C VAL A 38 7.18 -25.26 11.19
N ASN A 39 7.15 -24.02 10.73
CA ASN A 39 8.34 -23.17 10.58
C ASN A 39 8.35 -22.09 11.67
N ALA A 40 9.01 -22.37 12.78
CA ALA A 40 9.21 -21.40 13.85
C ALA A 40 10.22 -20.30 13.48
N SER A 41 10.09 -19.14 14.13
CA SER A 41 11.11 -18.08 14.12
C SER A 41 12.41 -18.56 14.76
N ASP A 42 13.54 -18.08 14.26
CA ASP A 42 14.88 -18.42 14.72
C ASP A 42 15.79 -17.17 14.70
N PRO A 43 17.06 -17.24 15.11
CA PRO A 43 17.95 -16.08 15.08
C PRO A 43 18.20 -15.48 13.69
N GLU A 44 18.03 -16.23 12.60
CA GLU A 44 18.15 -15.74 11.22
C GLU A 44 16.87 -15.06 10.73
N TYR A 45 15.70 -15.54 11.17
CA TYR A 45 14.37 -15.01 10.89
C TYR A 45 13.59 -14.75 12.20
N PRO A 46 13.96 -13.69 12.94
CA PRO A 46 13.52 -13.49 14.32
C PRO A 46 12.09 -12.94 14.46
N LEU A 47 11.49 -12.44 13.38
CA LEU A 47 10.15 -11.85 13.40
C LEU A 47 9.13 -12.80 12.77
N VAL A 48 7.88 -12.71 13.20
CA VAL A 48 6.77 -13.45 12.58
C VAL A 48 5.94 -12.50 11.72
N LEU A 49 5.89 -12.76 10.41
CA LEU A 49 4.98 -12.09 9.48
C LEU A 49 3.58 -12.71 9.58
N ASN A 50 2.61 -11.86 9.89
CA ASN A 50 1.20 -12.12 9.67
C ASN A 50 0.74 -11.38 8.40
N SER A 51 -0.05 -12.04 7.57
CA SER A 51 -0.63 -11.44 6.37
C SER A 51 -2.12 -11.19 6.57
N GLY A 52 -2.69 -10.19 5.91
CA GLY A 52 -4.13 -10.00 6.01
C GLY A 52 -4.73 -8.98 5.06
N ARG A 53 -5.94 -8.54 5.39
CA ARG A 53 -6.68 -7.58 4.57
C ARG A 53 -6.70 -6.21 5.24
N VAL A 54 -6.67 -5.16 4.43
CA VAL A 54 -7.09 -3.83 4.84
C VAL A 54 -8.56 -3.62 4.48
N ARG A 55 -9.21 -2.71 5.21
CA ARG A 55 -10.64 -2.43 5.07
C ARG A 55 -11.05 -2.02 3.65
N ASP A 56 -10.27 -1.16 3.00
CA ASP A 56 -10.72 -0.47 1.78
C ASP A 56 -10.42 -1.24 0.49
N HIS A 57 -9.73 -2.38 0.58
CA HIS A 57 -9.38 -3.20 -0.57
C HIS A 57 -9.95 -4.61 -0.48
N TRP A 58 -10.40 -5.09 -1.63
CA TRP A 58 -11.01 -6.41 -1.74
C TRP A 58 -10.11 -7.32 -2.55
N HIS A 59 -9.57 -8.36 -1.90
CA HIS A 59 -8.64 -9.33 -2.49
C HIS A 59 -7.58 -8.63 -3.37
N THR A 60 -7.41 -9.06 -4.61
CA THR A 60 -6.38 -8.58 -5.54
C THR A 60 -6.68 -7.21 -6.17
N MET A 61 -7.58 -6.43 -5.57
CA MET A 61 -7.94 -5.06 -5.96
C MET A 61 -8.53 -4.89 -7.37
N THR A 62 -8.90 -5.98 -8.05
CA THR A 62 -9.47 -5.96 -9.42
C THR A 62 -10.70 -5.07 -9.57
N ARG A 63 -11.44 -4.82 -8.47
CA ARG A 63 -12.55 -3.87 -8.39
C ARG A 63 -12.20 -2.64 -7.57
N THR A 64 -11.64 -2.79 -6.37
CA THR A 64 -11.46 -1.68 -5.44
C THR A 64 -10.41 -0.67 -5.89
N ALA A 65 -9.37 -1.08 -6.64
CA ALA A 65 -8.39 -0.13 -7.21
C ALA A 65 -8.96 0.78 -8.31
N LYS A 66 -10.14 0.46 -8.86
CA LYS A 66 -10.83 1.33 -9.80
C LYS A 66 -11.52 2.51 -9.11
N SER A 67 -11.75 2.42 -7.80
CA SER A 67 -12.40 3.46 -7.00
C SER A 67 -11.35 4.44 -6.46
N PRO A 68 -11.32 5.69 -6.96
CA PRO A 68 -10.33 6.66 -6.49
C PRO A 68 -10.44 6.92 -4.98
N ARG A 69 -11.67 6.93 -4.46
CA ARG A 69 -11.96 7.15 -3.05
C ARG A 69 -11.37 6.08 -2.13
N LEU A 70 -11.44 4.80 -2.52
CA LEU A 70 -10.87 3.71 -1.73
C LEU A 70 -9.34 3.73 -1.79
N SER A 71 -8.78 3.94 -2.99
CA SER A 71 -7.34 4.02 -3.20
C SER A 71 -6.69 5.19 -2.48
N ARG A 72 -7.33 6.37 -2.40
CA ARG A 72 -6.81 7.53 -1.64
C ARG A 72 -6.62 7.25 -0.15
N HIS A 73 -7.43 6.36 0.44
CA HIS A 73 -7.33 6.06 1.87
C HIS A 73 -6.18 5.09 2.20
N THR A 74 -5.94 4.09 1.34
CA THR A 74 -4.83 3.15 1.48
C THR A 74 -4.08 3.04 0.15
N LEU A 75 -3.04 3.85 -0.02
CA LEU A 75 -2.32 3.97 -1.30
C LEU A 75 -1.24 2.91 -1.49
N GLU A 76 -0.51 2.57 -0.43
CA GLU A 76 0.66 1.70 -0.47
C GLU A 76 0.47 0.45 0.40
N PRO A 77 1.11 -0.67 0.03
CA PRO A 77 1.24 -1.81 0.92
C PRO A 77 2.23 -1.47 2.03
N CYS A 78 1.72 -1.23 3.25
CA CYS A 78 2.55 -0.96 4.40
C CYS A 78 2.86 -2.23 5.20
N LEU A 79 4.12 -2.42 5.57
CA LEU A 79 4.56 -3.31 6.63
C LEU A 79 4.39 -2.61 7.97
N GLU A 80 3.47 -3.09 8.80
CA GLU A 80 3.29 -2.59 10.16
C GLU A 80 4.33 -3.21 11.10
N VAL A 81 5.05 -2.36 11.81
CA VAL A 81 6.17 -2.74 12.68
C VAL A 81 6.02 -2.05 14.04
N HIS A 82 6.28 -2.77 15.12
CA HIS A 82 6.29 -2.18 16.46
C HIS A 82 7.47 -1.19 16.62
N PRO A 83 7.32 -0.04 17.31
CA PRO A 83 8.40 0.94 17.45
C PRO A 83 9.72 0.39 18.01
N ALA A 84 9.66 -0.56 18.95
CA ALA A 84 10.87 -1.17 19.50
C ALA A 84 11.62 -2.02 18.48
N ASP A 85 10.90 -2.73 17.60
CA ASP A 85 11.54 -3.52 16.54
C ASP A 85 12.09 -2.59 15.45
N ALA A 86 11.31 -1.59 15.03
CA ALA A 86 11.77 -0.58 14.07
C ALA A 86 13.08 0.09 14.54
N MET A 87 13.16 0.46 15.82
CA MET A 87 14.38 0.99 16.43
C MET A 87 15.52 -0.04 16.47
N ALA A 88 15.23 -1.29 16.86
CA ALA A 88 16.24 -2.34 16.96
C ALA A 88 16.86 -2.69 15.58
N TYR A 89 16.07 -2.63 14.51
CA TYR A 89 16.52 -2.89 13.14
C TYR A 89 16.92 -1.63 12.37
N GLY A 90 16.84 -0.44 13.00
CA GLY A 90 17.25 0.83 12.39
C GLY A 90 16.39 1.26 11.20
N ILE A 91 15.10 0.92 11.21
CA ILE A 91 14.15 1.17 10.12
C ILE A 91 13.28 2.38 10.48
N PRO A 92 13.31 3.46 9.69
CA PRO A 92 12.49 4.65 9.95
C PRO A 92 11.02 4.44 9.57
N ASP A 93 10.13 5.15 10.25
CA ASP A 93 8.73 5.27 9.83
C ASP A 93 8.65 5.92 8.45
N GLU A 94 7.67 5.50 7.64
CA GLU A 94 7.52 5.87 6.23
C GLU A 94 8.74 5.51 5.34
N GLY A 95 9.78 4.85 5.87
CA GLY A 95 10.89 4.29 5.10
C GLY A 95 10.49 3.08 4.26
N LEU A 96 11.48 2.42 3.64
CA LEU A 96 11.27 1.14 2.97
C LEU A 96 12.04 0.06 3.73
N ALA A 97 11.41 -1.10 3.93
CA ALA A 97 12.08 -2.27 4.48
C ALA A 97 12.13 -3.37 3.43
N LYS A 98 13.30 -3.99 3.27
CA LYS A 98 13.39 -5.30 2.62
C LYS A 98 13.01 -6.35 3.65
N VAL A 99 11.97 -7.11 3.35
CA VAL A 99 11.52 -8.23 4.15
C VAL A 99 11.99 -9.49 3.47
N THR A 100 12.65 -10.38 4.21
CA THR A 100 13.16 -11.65 3.68
C THR A 100 12.66 -12.80 4.53
N SER A 101 12.11 -13.82 3.88
CA SER A 101 11.84 -15.14 4.45
C SER A 101 12.75 -16.18 3.81
N ARG A 102 12.60 -17.45 4.19
CA ARG A 102 13.27 -18.57 3.52
C ARG A 102 12.82 -18.76 2.05
N TRP A 103 11.67 -18.19 1.68
CA TRP A 103 11.01 -18.43 0.39
C TRP A 103 11.11 -17.26 -0.59
N GLY A 104 11.43 -16.06 -0.11
CA GLY A 104 11.56 -14.91 -0.98
C GLY A 104 11.87 -13.62 -0.25
N GLU A 105 11.90 -12.54 -1.01
CA GLU A 105 12.09 -11.19 -0.52
C GLU A 105 11.08 -10.24 -1.17
N ALA A 106 10.60 -9.26 -0.41
CA ALA A 106 9.66 -8.25 -0.88
C ALA A 106 9.91 -6.94 -0.14
N VAL A 107 9.56 -5.82 -0.76
CA VAL A 107 9.94 -4.49 -0.25
C VAL A 107 8.73 -3.63 -0.10
N LEU A 108 8.57 -3.13 1.12
CA LEU A 108 7.32 -2.58 1.59
C LEU A 108 7.58 -1.25 2.30
N ARG A 109 6.62 -0.33 2.17
CA ARG A 109 6.59 0.90 2.96
C ARG A 109 6.47 0.52 4.43
N VAL A 110 7.22 1.16 5.30
CA VAL A 110 7.14 0.90 6.74
C VAL A 110 6.07 1.81 7.34
N ARG A 111 5.26 1.23 8.23
CA ARG A 111 4.39 1.97 9.13
C ARG A 111 4.69 1.54 10.56
N VAL A 112 5.26 2.45 11.35
CA VAL A 112 5.54 2.21 12.75
C VAL A 112 4.25 2.39 13.55
N SER A 113 3.82 1.35 14.27
CA SER A 113 2.57 1.37 15.03
C SER A 113 2.69 0.63 16.35
N ARG A 114 2.21 1.24 17.44
CA ARG A 114 2.11 0.60 18.77
C ARG A 114 1.02 -0.47 18.83
N ASP A 115 0.10 -0.49 17.87
CA ASP A 115 -0.93 -1.51 17.77
C ASP A 115 -0.34 -2.86 17.29
N GLN A 116 0.85 -2.83 16.69
CA GLN A 116 1.56 -4.01 16.27
C GLN A 116 2.32 -4.64 17.44
N ARG A 117 2.24 -5.96 17.60
CA ARG A 117 2.95 -6.69 18.66
C ARG A 117 4.46 -6.75 18.37
N GLN A 118 5.29 -6.48 19.37
CA GLN A 118 6.75 -6.67 19.27
C GLN A 118 7.11 -8.12 18.92
N GLY A 119 8.08 -8.31 18.02
CA GLY A 119 8.48 -9.62 17.48
C GLY A 119 7.56 -10.12 16.36
N SER A 120 6.62 -9.30 15.90
CA SER A 120 5.69 -9.63 14.82
C SER A 120 5.50 -8.46 13.89
N VAL A 121 5.30 -8.73 12.60
CA VAL A 121 5.01 -7.71 11.58
C VAL A 121 3.74 -8.09 10.82
N PHE A 122 3.06 -7.08 10.26
CA PHE A 122 1.87 -7.31 9.45
C PHE A 122 2.02 -6.70 8.07
N ALA A 123 1.62 -7.42 7.02
CA ALA A 123 1.55 -6.86 5.67
C ALA A 123 0.26 -7.28 4.94
N PRO A 124 -0.35 -6.38 4.16
CA PRO A 124 -1.60 -6.67 3.46
C PRO A 124 -1.39 -7.42 2.15
N ILE A 125 -2.31 -8.34 1.83
CA ILE A 125 -2.23 -9.27 0.68
C ILE A 125 -2.74 -8.69 -0.66
N HIS A 126 -3.10 -7.41 -0.70
CA HIS A 126 -3.94 -6.89 -1.77
C HIS A 126 -3.18 -6.53 -3.05
N TRP A 127 -1.94 -6.06 -2.91
CA TRP A 127 -1.14 -5.54 -4.01
C TRP A 127 -0.57 -6.67 -4.88
N ASN A 128 -0.46 -6.40 -6.17
CA ASN A 128 0.07 -7.29 -7.20
C ASN A 128 0.84 -6.47 -8.24
N GLY A 129 1.44 -7.13 -9.22
CA GLY A 129 2.27 -6.47 -10.26
C GLY A 129 1.56 -5.41 -11.11
N ARG A 130 0.23 -5.25 -11.03
CA ARG A 130 -0.46 -4.10 -11.65
C ARG A 130 -0.55 -2.87 -10.75
N HIS A 131 -0.30 -2.99 -9.46
CA HIS A 131 -0.49 -1.92 -8.49
C HIS A 131 0.77 -1.64 -7.66
N SER A 132 1.77 -2.52 -7.68
CA SER A 132 3.06 -2.27 -7.05
C SER A 132 4.20 -3.00 -7.78
N SER A 133 5.42 -2.60 -7.46
CA SER A 133 6.62 -3.36 -7.78
C SER A 133 6.49 -4.79 -7.25
N LEU A 134 7.03 -5.73 -8.02
CA LEU A 134 7.23 -7.11 -7.60
C LEU A 134 8.66 -7.29 -7.04
N PRO A 135 8.86 -8.23 -6.10
CA PRO A 135 7.86 -9.16 -5.56
C PRO A 135 6.90 -8.54 -4.52
N THR A 136 5.68 -9.07 -4.39
CA THR A 136 4.71 -8.67 -3.35
C THR A 136 4.79 -9.58 -2.11
N VAL A 137 4.03 -9.28 -1.05
CA VAL A 137 4.05 -10.03 0.22
C VAL A 137 3.88 -11.55 0.05
N ASP A 138 3.16 -12.00 -0.97
CA ASP A 138 2.85 -13.42 -1.17
C ASP A 138 4.09 -14.29 -1.41
N VAL A 139 5.19 -13.73 -1.93
CA VAL A 139 6.44 -14.51 -2.12
C VAL A 139 7.14 -14.83 -0.81
N LEU A 140 6.78 -14.14 0.27
CA LEU A 140 7.36 -14.38 1.58
C LEU A 140 6.76 -15.62 2.24
N ILE A 141 5.56 -16.01 1.84
CA ILE A 141 4.67 -16.86 2.63
C ILE A 141 5.17 -18.31 2.73
N ASN A 142 5.11 -18.84 3.95
CA ASN A 142 5.34 -20.25 4.26
C ASN A 142 4.39 -21.17 3.45
N PRO A 143 4.87 -22.15 2.66
CA PRO A 143 4.05 -23.02 1.82
C PRO A 143 3.45 -24.22 2.57
N GLU A 144 3.55 -24.28 3.90
CA GLU A 144 2.99 -25.37 4.70
C GLU A 144 1.46 -25.38 4.65
N THR A 145 0.88 -26.58 4.66
CA THR A 145 -0.56 -26.80 4.59
C THR A 145 -1.01 -27.80 5.64
N ASP A 146 -2.23 -27.59 6.15
CA ASP A 146 -2.88 -28.53 7.05
C ASP A 146 -3.12 -29.86 6.32
N PRO A 147 -2.64 -31.00 6.84
CA PRO A 147 -2.68 -32.27 6.14
C PRO A 147 -4.10 -32.86 5.97
N VAL A 148 -5.10 -32.32 6.67
CA VAL A 148 -6.48 -32.82 6.61
C VAL A 148 -7.30 -32.02 5.60
N SER A 149 -7.16 -30.70 5.60
CA SER A 149 -7.97 -29.75 4.83
C SER A 149 -7.25 -29.16 3.62
N GLY A 150 -5.92 -29.25 3.57
CA GLY A 150 -5.08 -28.56 2.58
C GLY A 150 -5.01 -27.05 2.76
N GLN A 151 -5.51 -26.50 3.88
CA GLN A 151 -5.49 -25.06 4.12
C GLN A 151 -4.07 -24.59 4.45
N PRO A 152 -3.60 -23.49 3.84
CA PRO A 152 -2.23 -23.02 4.01
C PRO A 152 -2.00 -22.22 5.30
N GLU A 153 -0.78 -22.27 5.84
CA GLU A 153 -0.34 -21.59 7.08
C GLU A 153 0.00 -20.10 6.87
N PHE A 154 -0.88 -19.33 6.23
CA PHE A 154 -0.63 -17.95 5.81
C PHE A 154 -0.42 -16.91 6.94
N LYS A 155 -0.61 -17.31 8.20
CA LYS A 155 -0.58 -16.41 9.37
C LYS A 155 0.69 -16.53 10.20
N HIS A 156 1.60 -17.40 9.78
CA HIS A 156 2.89 -17.57 10.41
C HIS A 156 3.97 -17.75 9.35
N THR A 157 4.85 -16.77 9.24
CA THR A 157 6.01 -16.85 8.34
C THR A 157 7.19 -16.17 9.03
N PRO A 158 8.24 -16.92 9.40
CA PRO A 158 9.47 -16.33 9.91
C PRO A 158 10.10 -15.40 8.88
N VAL A 159 10.41 -14.18 9.29
CA VAL A 159 11.06 -13.16 8.46
C VAL A 159 12.16 -12.44 9.23
N ARG A 160 13.09 -11.86 8.48
CA ARG A 160 13.92 -10.74 8.93
C ARG A 160 13.59 -9.50 8.13
N ILE A 161 13.87 -8.35 8.72
CA ILE A 161 13.70 -7.05 8.07
C ILE A 161 15.01 -6.29 8.11
N GLU A 162 15.30 -5.57 7.03
CA GLU A 162 16.43 -4.65 6.94
C GLU A 162 15.97 -3.35 6.28
N ASP A 163 16.63 -2.26 6.63
CA ASP A 163 16.38 -0.95 6.03
C ASP A 163 16.82 -0.97 4.56
N TRP A 164 15.85 -0.82 3.65
CA TRP A 164 16.15 -0.55 2.24
C TRP A 164 16.30 0.96 2.10
N ARG A 165 17.54 1.41 1.94
CA ARG A 165 17.90 2.83 1.83
C ARG A 165 18.02 3.28 0.38
N PRO A 166 16.95 3.78 -0.27
CA PRO A 166 17.10 4.41 -1.56
C PRO A 166 17.84 5.75 -1.40
N GLN A 167 18.52 6.20 -2.45
CA GLN A 167 19.11 7.55 -2.46
C GLN A 167 18.07 8.65 -2.68
N TRP A 168 16.90 8.27 -3.16
CA TRP A 168 15.82 9.20 -3.46
C TRP A 168 14.45 8.51 -3.34
N PHE A 169 13.48 9.30 -2.92
CA PHE A 169 12.06 9.01 -2.99
C PHE A 169 11.40 9.98 -3.95
N GLY A 170 10.24 9.62 -4.45
CA GLY A 170 9.47 10.50 -5.31
C GLY A 170 8.01 10.13 -5.40
N PHE A 171 7.26 10.98 -6.10
CA PHE A 171 5.93 10.65 -6.56
C PHE A 171 5.67 11.23 -7.95
N ILE A 172 4.75 10.60 -8.67
CA ILE A 172 4.26 11.07 -9.97
C ILE A 172 2.75 11.23 -9.88
N LEU A 173 2.23 12.36 -10.34
CA LEU A 173 0.83 12.49 -10.73
C LEU A 173 0.77 12.53 -12.25
N THR A 174 -0.14 11.78 -12.86
CA THR A 174 -0.20 11.65 -14.32
C THR A 174 -1.58 11.24 -14.79
N ARG A 175 -1.97 11.68 -15.99
CA ARG A 175 -3.20 11.21 -16.64
C ARG A 175 -3.06 9.81 -17.25
N ASN A 176 -1.83 9.40 -17.49
CA ASN A 176 -1.50 8.19 -18.23
C ASN A 176 -0.93 7.11 -17.31
N VAL A 177 -1.27 5.86 -17.62
CA VAL A 177 -0.66 4.71 -16.95
C VAL A 177 0.77 4.56 -17.49
N LEU A 178 1.73 4.65 -16.57
CA LEU A 178 3.16 4.51 -16.82
C LEU A 178 3.66 3.11 -16.44
N GLU A 179 4.65 2.65 -17.19
CA GLU A 179 5.51 1.53 -16.84
C GLU A 179 6.66 2.01 -15.95
N MET A 180 6.92 1.30 -14.85
CA MET A 180 7.79 1.77 -13.76
C MET A 180 8.93 0.80 -13.44
N GLU A 181 9.36 0.00 -14.42
CA GLU A 181 10.42 -1.00 -14.26
C GLU A 181 11.77 -0.40 -13.82
N ALA A 182 12.02 0.86 -14.19
CA ALA A 182 13.24 1.58 -13.83
C ALA A 182 13.28 2.02 -12.36
N ALA A 183 12.14 2.07 -11.66
CA ALA A 183 12.09 2.35 -10.24
C ALA A 183 12.44 1.10 -9.42
N GLY A 184 13.17 1.28 -8.32
CA GLY A 184 13.47 0.20 -7.38
C GLY A 184 12.26 -0.23 -6.55
N TYR A 185 11.41 0.73 -6.24
CA TYR A 185 10.12 0.54 -5.59
C TYR A 185 9.09 1.40 -6.30
N TRP A 186 7.88 0.88 -6.50
CA TRP A 186 6.75 1.69 -6.93
C TRP A 186 5.42 1.15 -6.42
N CYS A 187 4.47 2.05 -6.19
CA CYS A 187 3.06 1.72 -6.00
C CYS A 187 2.20 2.67 -6.83
N ARG A 188 1.11 2.17 -7.42
CA ARG A 188 0.18 2.92 -8.26
C ARG A 188 -1.22 2.86 -7.69
N ALA A 189 -1.86 4.03 -7.61
CA ALA A 189 -3.25 4.20 -7.23
C ALA A 189 -3.97 5.16 -8.17
N ARG A 190 -5.25 4.90 -8.43
CA ARG A 190 -6.14 5.89 -9.06
C ARG A 190 -6.58 6.87 -7.97
N ILE A 191 -6.47 8.17 -8.20
CA ILE A 191 -6.80 9.19 -7.19
C ILE A 191 -7.94 10.14 -7.61
N ALA A 192 -8.20 10.27 -8.91
CA ALA A 192 -9.42 10.86 -9.44
C ALA A 192 -9.80 10.20 -10.79
N GLU A 193 -10.88 10.66 -11.41
CA GLU A 193 -11.23 10.21 -12.76
C GLU A 193 -10.11 10.61 -13.73
N GLY A 194 -9.48 9.61 -14.36
CA GLY A 194 -8.36 9.84 -15.29
C GLY A 194 -7.06 10.33 -14.64
N LEU A 195 -6.92 10.30 -13.31
CA LEU A 195 -5.70 10.73 -12.61
C LEU A 195 -5.11 9.62 -11.75
N TRP A 196 -3.82 9.36 -11.96
CA TRP A 196 -3.04 8.35 -11.27
C TRP A 196 -1.97 8.99 -10.39
N ARG A 197 -1.74 8.36 -9.24
CA ARG A 197 -0.63 8.65 -8.33
C ARG A 197 0.29 7.45 -8.29
N TYR A 198 1.58 7.73 -8.42
CA TYR A 198 2.64 6.78 -8.15
C TYR A 198 3.45 7.27 -6.97
N GLU A 199 3.75 6.40 -6.02
CA GLU A 199 4.84 6.59 -5.07
C GLU A 199 6.00 5.72 -5.52
N ILE A 200 7.21 6.27 -5.49
CA ILE A 200 8.39 5.67 -6.12
C ILE A 200 9.64 5.86 -5.26
N ALA A 201 10.60 4.95 -5.41
CA ALA A 201 11.94 5.13 -4.90
C ALA A 201 12.97 4.42 -5.77
N GLY A 202 14.22 4.86 -5.70
CA GLY A 202 15.33 4.23 -6.40
C GLY A 202 15.73 2.89 -5.80
N ARG A 203 16.50 2.10 -6.55
CA ARG A 203 17.31 1.04 -5.95
C ARG A 203 18.45 1.69 -5.14
N PRO A 204 18.95 1.07 -4.06
CA PRO A 204 20.15 1.56 -3.40
C PRO A 204 21.30 1.64 -4.41
N GLY A 205 21.95 2.80 -4.51
CA GLY A 205 23.00 3.04 -5.52
C GLY A 205 22.53 3.68 -6.83
N GLN A 206 21.23 3.77 -7.09
CA GLN A 206 20.68 4.25 -8.36
C GLN A 206 20.27 5.73 -8.27
N GLY A 207 20.82 6.58 -9.15
CA GLY A 207 20.37 7.96 -9.33
C GLY A 207 18.97 8.05 -9.96
N TRP A 208 18.28 9.16 -9.75
CA TRP A 208 16.91 9.35 -10.24
C TRP A 208 16.84 9.52 -11.76
N GLU A 209 17.95 9.87 -12.40
CA GLU A 209 18.10 10.03 -13.85
C GLU A 209 17.77 8.74 -14.60
N ALA A 210 18.03 7.59 -13.95
CA ALA A 210 17.69 6.26 -14.47
C ALA A 210 16.17 6.06 -14.61
N LEU A 211 15.35 6.77 -13.83
CA LEU A 211 13.90 6.79 -13.99
C LEU A 211 13.44 7.85 -14.99
N VAL A 212 14.00 9.05 -14.92
CA VAL A 212 13.52 10.20 -15.72
C VAL A 212 13.73 9.98 -17.21
N THR A 213 14.85 9.38 -17.60
CA THR A 213 15.18 9.14 -19.02
C THR A 213 14.13 8.27 -19.73
N PRO A 214 13.80 7.04 -19.26
CA PRO A 214 12.76 6.23 -19.88
C PRO A 214 11.36 6.83 -19.71
N LEU A 215 11.09 7.55 -18.61
CA LEU A 215 9.82 8.23 -18.41
C LEU A 215 9.56 9.25 -19.52
N ARG A 216 10.55 10.09 -19.83
CA ARG A 216 10.46 11.09 -20.91
C ARG A 216 10.19 10.45 -22.26
N ALA A 217 10.92 9.37 -22.57
CA ALA A 217 10.76 8.64 -23.81
C ALA A 217 9.34 8.03 -23.94
N ALA A 218 8.79 7.50 -22.85
CA ALA A 218 7.46 6.87 -22.83
C ALA A 218 6.30 7.89 -22.95
N THR A 219 6.52 9.14 -22.56
CA THR A 219 5.47 10.16 -22.51
C THR A 219 5.27 10.95 -23.81
N GLY A 220 6.13 10.75 -24.82
CA GLY A 220 6.02 11.42 -26.12
C GLY A 220 6.27 12.94 -26.09
N ASP A 221 5.81 13.63 -27.13
CA ASP A 221 5.98 15.07 -27.30
C ASP A 221 5.22 15.88 -26.25
N GLY A 222 5.79 17.02 -25.87
CA GLY A 222 5.21 17.94 -24.89
C GLY A 222 6.23 18.94 -24.36
N GLU A 223 5.75 20.05 -23.81
CA GLU A 223 6.59 21.02 -23.12
C GLU A 223 6.97 20.44 -21.75
N TRP A 224 8.27 20.40 -21.46
CA TRP A 224 8.76 20.05 -20.13
C TRP A 224 9.28 21.26 -19.41
N VAL A 225 8.80 21.47 -18.19
CA VAL A 225 9.33 22.45 -17.25
C VAL A 225 10.02 21.71 -16.12
N GLU A 226 11.21 22.17 -15.73
CA GLU A 226 12.07 21.46 -14.79
C GLU A 226 12.68 22.40 -13.76
N PHE A 227 12.94 21.83 -12.59
CA PHE A 227 13.75 22.43 -11.55
C PHE A 227 14.64 21.35 -10.95
N SER A 228 15.94 21.65 -10.82
CA SER A 228 16.91 20.76 -10.23
C SER A 228 17.73 21.53 -9.19
N ASP A 229 17.83 20.96 -8.00
CA ASP A 229 18.72 21.40 -6.93
C ASP A 229 19.57 20.19 -6.48
N PRO A 230 20.70 19.95 -7.17
CA PRO A 230 21.57 18.82 -6.86
C PRO A 230 22.16 18.88 -5.44
N ALA A 231 22.35 20.09 -4.89
CA ALA A 231 22.90 20.27 -3.55
C ALA A 231 21.92 19.78 -2.47
N ALA A 232 20.62 19.98 -2.69
CA ALA A 232 19.55 19.44 -1.84
C ALA A 232 19.06 18.04 -2.25
N GLY A 233 19.60 17.46 -3.34
CA GLY A 233 19.15 16.18 -3.88
C GLY A 233 17.70 16.21 -4.39
N ARG A 234 17.22 17.36 -4.88
CA ARG A 234 15.84 17.56 -5.31
C ARG A 234 15.74 17.73 -6.81
N TYR A 235 14.74 17.08 -7.40
CA TYR A 235 14.41 17.24 -8.80
C TYR A 235 12.89 17.29 -8.96
N ARG A 236 12.43 18.19 -9.83
CA ARG A 236 11.02 18.38 -10.13
C ARG A 236 10.87 18.57 -11.61
N ALA A 237 9.85 17.95 -12.17
CA ALA A 237 9.53 18.11 -13.58
C ALA A 237 8.03 18.05 -13.79
N ALA A 238 7.57 18.75 -14.80
CA ALA A 238 6.21 18.60 -15.28
C ALA A 238 6.18 18.60 -16.80
N ARG A 239 5.30 17.75 -17.36
CA ARG A 239 5.00 17.71 -18.78
C ARG A 239 3.65 18.37 -19.01
N LEU A 240 3.64 19.35 -19.91
CA LEU A 240 2.44 19.97 -20.44
C LEU A 240 2.17 19.46 -21.86
N ALA A 241 0.95 19.03 -22.11
CA ALA A 241 0.44 18.70 -23.43
C ALA A 241 -0.58 19.77 -23.82
N ASP A 242 -0.30 20.54 -24.88
CA ASP A 242 -1.14 21.67 -25.31
C ASP A 242 -1.44 22.68 -24.18
N GLY A 243 -0.47 22.91 -23.29
CA GLY A 243 -0.60 23.79 -22.12
C GLY A 243 -1.36 23.19 -20.93
N CYS A 244 -1.97 22.01 -21.08
CA CYS A 244 -2.59 21.25 -20.00
C CYS A 244 -1.53 20.46 -19.21
N LEU A 245 -1.62 20.40 -17.89
CA LEU A 245 -0.78 19.50 -17.11
C LEU A 245 -1.13 18.03 -17.41
N ASP A 246 -0.16 17.26 -17.89
CA ASP A 246 -0.31 15.82 -18.15
C ASP A 246 0.43 14.96 -17.12
N LEU A 247 1.58 15.45 -16.63
CA LEU A 247 2.39 14.76 -15.65
C LEU A 247 3.15 15.75 -14.77
N CYS A 248 3.26 15.47 -13.47
CA CYS A 248 4.27 16.07 -12.60
C CYS A 248 5.02 15.01 -11.80
N LEU A 249 6.32 15.22 -11.62
CA LEU A 249 7.25 14.36 -10.90
C LEU A 249 7.97 15.20 -9.84
N PHE A 250 8.03 14.69 -8.63
CA PHE A 250 8.78 15.27 -7.53
C PHE A 250 9.70 14.21 -6.93
N ILE A 251 10.97 14.56 -6.77
CA ILE A 251 12.02 13.70 -6.24
C ILE A 251 12.77 14.46 -5.14
N GLY A 252 13.12 13.75 -4.08
CA GLY A 252 13.90 14.26 -2.96
C GLY A 252 14.68 13.15 -2.24
N PRO A 253 15.56 13.50 -1.31
CA PRO A 253 16.40 12.54 -0.58
C PRO A 253 15.61 11.75 0.48
N ASP A 254 14.41 12.20 0.83
CA ASP A 254 13.56 11.63 1.87
C ASP A 254 12.07 11.66 1.45
N THR A 255 11.19 11.19 2.35
CA THR A 255 9.75 11.14 2.12
C THR A 255 9.04 12.48 2.35
N ALA A 256 9.73 13.53 2.81
CA ALA A 256 9.19 14.87 3.04
C ALA A 256 9.02 15.64 1.72
N LEU A 257 8.18 15.10 0.85
CA LEU A 257 7.84 15.62 -0.47
C LEU A 257 6.55 16.45 -0.42
N PRO A 258 6.33 17.38 -1.38
CA PRO A 258 5.14 18.24 -1.43
C PRO A 258 3.79 17.51 -1.26
N ALA A 259 2.79 18.21 -0.73
CA ALA A 259 1.44 17.67 -0.57
C ALA A 259 0.80 17.34 -1.93
N ARG A 260 0.26 16.12 -2.07
CA ARG A 260 -0.27 15.62 -3.35
C ARG A 260 -1.67 16.16 -3.67
N ASP A 261 -2.48 16.50 -2.67
CA ASP A 261 -3.87 16.89 -2.90
C ASP A 261 -3.97 18.20 -3.70
N TRP A 262 -3.26 19.26 -3.29
CA TRP A 262 -3.20 20.53 -4.04
C TRP A 262 -2.64 20.36 -5.46
N LEU A 263 -1.60 19.54 -5.63
CA LEU A 263 -1.05 19.25 -6.97
C LEU A 263 -2.08 18.56 -7.87
N GLY A 264 -2.97 17.75 -7.30
CA GLY A 264 -4.08 17.14 -8.03
C GLY A 264 -5.05 18.17 -8.60
N GLU A 265 -5.30 19.28 -7.90
CA GLU A 265 -6.19 20.35 -8.36
C GLU A 265 -5.66 21.07 -9.61
N LEU A 266 -4.33 21.10 -9.81
CA LEU A 266 -3.72 21.64 -11.02
C LEU A 266 -4.07 20.82 -12.28
N PHE A 267 -4.41 19.53 -12.13
CA PHE A 267 -4.88 18.70 -13.23
C PHE A 267 -6.34 18.99 -13.63
N ASP A 268 -7.09 19.77 -12.85
CA ASP A 268 -8.43 20.20 -13.25
C ASP A 268 -8.38 21.51 -14.07
N ARG A 269 -7.20 22.14 -14.19
CA ARG A 269 -7.00 23.36 -14.98
C ARG A 269 -6.87 23.02 -16.47
N PRO A 270 -7.61 23.71 -17.35
CA PRO A 270 -7.51 23.49 -18.80
C PRO A 270 -6.18 23.99 -19.38
N VAL A 271 -5.58 25.02 -18.81
CA VAL A 271 -4.24 25.51 -19.17
C VAL A 271 -3.58 26.04 -17.91
N LEU A 272 -2.30 25.73 -17.69
CA LEU A 272 -1.53 26.30 -16.58
C LEU A 272 -0.97 27.67 -16.94
N ASP A 273 -1.30 28.68 -16.13
CA ASP A 273 -0.73 30.02 -16.25
C ASP A 273 0.69 30.10 -15.64
N ALA A 274 1.31 31.29 -15.70
CA ALA A 274 2.66 31.49 -15.17
C ALA A 274 2.76 31.31 -13.64
N THR A 275 1.68 31.61 -12.90
CA THR A 275 1.62 31.45 -11.45
C THR A 275 1.52 29.97 -11.10
N ASP A 276 0.63 29.23 -11.78
CA ASP A 276 0.49 27.78 -11.62
C ASP A 276 1.82 27.07 -11.92
N ARG A 277 2.48 27.43 -13.02
CA ARG A 277 3.81 26.90 -13.38
C ARG A 277 4.86 27.22 -12.30
N GLY A 278 4.86 28.43 -11.76
CA GLY A 278 5.76 28.83 -10.68
C GLY A 278 5.54 28.02 -9.39
N THR A 279 4.29 27.84 -8.97
CA THR A 279 3.95 27.05 -7.77
C THR A 279 4.32 25.58 -7.93
N LEU A 280 4.06 24.99 -9.10
CA LEU A 280 4.45 23.62 -9.46
C LEU A 280 5.96 23.39 -9.32
N LEU A 281 6.78 24.30 -9.86
CA LEU A 281 8.23 24.21 -9.75
C LEU A 281 8.75 24.50 -8.33
N SER A 282 8.10 25.40 -7.60
CA SER A 282 8.44 25.68 -6.20
C SER A 282 8.04 24.55 -5.25
N GLY A 283 7.13 23.66 -5.67
CA GLY A 283 6.60 22.56 -4.87
C GLY A 283 5.78 23.03 -3.66
N ALA A 284 5.24 24.25 -3.73
CA ALA A 284 4.42 24.85 -2.70
C ALA A 284 3.25 25.61 -3.34
N PRO A 285 2.04 25.55 -2.74
CA PRO A 285 0.90 26.32 -3.22
C PRO A 285 1.16 27.83 -3.09
N ALA A 286 0.45 28.62 -3.91
CA ALA A 286 0.40 30.07 -3.73
C ALA A 286 -0.41 30.39 -2.46
N GLY A 287 0.30 30.61 -1.35
CA GLY A 287 -0.30 30.87 -0.03
C GLY A 287 -0.34 29.63 0.88
N ALA A 288 -0.45 29.86 2.19
CA ALA A 288 -0.46 28.79 3.19
C ALA A 288 -1.80 28.03 3.17
N VAL A 289 -1.82 26.83 2.58
CA VAL A 289 -2.94 25.90 2.71
C VAL A 289 -2.54 24.79 3.67
N GLU A 290 -3.23 24.68 4.81
CA GLU A 290 -3.08 23.56 5.74
C GLU A 290 -3.56 22.26 5.08
N ALA A 291 -2.73 21.22 5.14
CA ALA A 291 -3.09 19.89 4.65
C ALA A 291 -4.27 19.31 5.43
N ALA A 292 -5.31 18.83 4.74
CA ALA A 292 -6.42 18.14 5.38
C ALA A 292 -5.92 16.87 6.09
N GLY A 293 -6.23 16.71 7.37
CA GLY A 293 -5.77 15.59 8.19
C GLY A 293 -6.20 14.22 7.66
N ARG A 294 -5.47 13.16 8.08
CA ARG A 294 -5.68 11.76 7.66
C ARG A 294 -7.14 11.35 7.79
N THR A 295 -7.78 10.97 6.68
CA THR A 295 -9.14 10.41 6.70
C THR A 295 -9.15 9.08 7.45
N VAL A 296 -10.11 8.87 8.36
CA VAL A 296 -10.26 7.63 9.15
C VAL A 296 -11.26 6.68 8.51
N CYS A 297 -12.32 7.22 7.88
CA CYS A 297 -13.34 6.44 7.21
C CYS A 297 -13.57 6.92 5.78
N ALA A 298 -13.19 6.10 4.80
CA ALA A 298 -13.43 6.38 3.39
C ALA A 298 -14.94 6.51 3.09
N CYS A 299 -15.85 5.79 3.76
CA CYS A 299 -17.29 5.78 3.45
C CYS A 299 -18.01 7.12 3.67
N PHE A 300 -17.49 8.00 4.54
CA PHE A 300 -18.10 9.30 4.84
C PHE A 300 -17.12 10.48 4.82
N GLY A 301 -15.83 10.27 4.55
CA GLY A 301 -14.83 11.35 4.52
C GLY A 301 -14.52 11.91 5.92
N VAL A 302 -14.73 11.10 6.96
CA VAL A 302 -14.65 11.52 8.36
C VAL A 302 -13.20 11.49 8.83
N GLY A 303 -12.70 12.64 9.29
CA GLY A 303 -11.38 12.78 9.94
C GLY A 303 -11.42 12.47 11.45
N PRO A 304 -10.27 12.44 12.13
CA PRO A 304 -10.15 11.99 13.53
C PRO A 304 -10.97 12.84 14.52
N ALA A 305 -11.16 14.13 14.22
CA ALA A 305 -11.89 15.08 15.09
C ALA A 305 -13.41 14.82 15.16
N HIS A 306 -13.98 14.01 14.26
CA HIS A 306 -15.42 13.74 14.20
C HIS A 306 -15.83 12.43 14.90
N ALA A 307 -14.88 11.66 15.43
CA ALA A 307 -15.17 10.41 16.14
C ALA A 307 -15.59 10.58 17.62
N GLY A 308 -15.62 11.82 18.14
CA GLY A 308 -15.89 12.12 19.56
C GLY A 308 -17.30 12.62 19.91
N GLY A 309 -18.21 12.77 18.93
CA GLY A 309 -19.55 13.33 19.16
C GLY A 309 -20.61 12.28 19.48
N GLY A 310 -20.43 11.50 20.55
CA GLY A 310 -21.46 10.59 21.06
C GLY A 310 -22.58 11.37 21.76
N HIS A 311 -23.82 11.14 21.31
CA HIS A 311 -25.05 11.66 21.91
C HIS A 311 -25.12 11.41 23.43
N SER A 312 -25.49 12.47 24.14
CA SER A 312 -26.16 12.39 25.46
C SER A 312 -27.66 12.19 25.26
#